data_AF-A0A382Y475-F1
#
_entry.id   AF-A0A382Y475-F1
#
_cell.length_a   1.000
_cell.length_b   1.000
_cell.length_c   1.000
_cell.angle_alpha   90.00
_cell.angle_beta   90.00
_cell.angle_gamma   90.00
#
_symmetry.space_group_name_H-M   'P 1'
#
loop_
_entity.id
_entity.type
_entity.pdbx_description
1 polymer ?
#
loop_
_entity_poly.entity_id
_entity_poly.type
_entity_poly.pdbx_seq_one_letter_code
_entity_poly.pdbx_strand_id
1 'polypeptide(L)'
;MPVSLIEASLSGLPSVTTNVGSASEVVVDGVTGRVVEAKVGSVANALVEILSDKHLRASMGEAAKKHSEQAFGVDRLVGDHEALYHRLLNERPRGRR
;
A
#
# COMPACT_ATOMS: atom_id res chain seq x y z
N MET A 1 -7.40 4.59 -5.03
CA MET A 1 -6.57 3.83 -4.08
C MET A 1 -7.43 2.82 -3.33
N PRO A 2 -7.00 1.56 -3.19
CA PRO A 2 -7.74 0.52 -2.45
C PRO A 2 -7.55 0.65 -0.93
N VAL A 3 -8.51 1.30 -0.26
CA VAL A 3 -8.46 1.57 1.20
C VAL A 3 -8.33 0.29 2.03
N SER A 4 -9.04 -0.78 1.64
CA SER A 4 -8.98 -2.06 2.35
C SER A 4 -7.60 -2.71 2.37
N LEU A 5 -6.79 -2.53 1.31
CA LEU A 5 -5.41 -3.04 1.28
C LEU A 5 -4.51 -2.22 2.24
N ILE A 6 -4.77 -0.92 2.37
CA ILE A 6 -4.03 -0.04 3.28
C ILE A 6 -4.37 -0.40 4.74
N GLU A 7 -5.65 -0.60 5.06
CA GLU A 7 -6.11 -1.01 6.39
C GLU A 7 -5.51 -2.37 6.81
N ALA A 8 -5.53 -3.36 5.91
CA ALA A 8 -4.91 -4.66 6.14
C ALA A 8 -3.40 -4.52 6.39
N SER A 9 -2.71 -3.73 5.55
CA SER A 9 -1.27 -3.51 5.67
C SER A 9 -0.91 -2.81 6.99
N LEU A 10 -1.60 -1.73 7.37
CA LEU A 10 -1.41 -1.04 8.66
C LEU A 10 -1.72 -1.93 9.87
N SER A 11 -2.59 -2.93 9.70
CA SER A 11 -2.89 -3.96 10.70
C SER A 11 -1.83 -5.07 10.76
N GLY A 12 -0.76 -5.00 9.96
CA GLY A 12 0.29 -6.01 9.90
C GLY A 12 -0.12 -7.28 9.19
N LEU A 13 -1.08 -7.20 8.25
CA LEU A 13 -1.56 -8.35 7.49
C LEU A 13 -1.05 -8.30 6.05
N PRO A 14 -0.38 -9.37 5.57
CA PRO A 14 -0.07 -9.47 4.15
C PRO A 14 -1.34 -9.75 3.34
N SER A 15 -1.40 -9.20 2.12
CA SER A 15 -2.54 -9.36 1.21
C SER A 15 -2.17 -10.09 -0.08
N VAL A 16 -3.09 -10.92 -0.59
CA VAL A 16 -3.04 -11.44 -1.96
C VAL A 16 -4.02 -10.62 -2.80
N THR A 17 -3.53 -9.96 -3.83
CA THR A 17 -4.33 -9.12 -4.71
C THR A 17 -3.99 -9.38 -6.18
N THR A 18 -4.76 -8.80 -7.09
CA THR A 18 -4.47 -8.83 -8.52
C THR A 18 -3.83 -7.51 -8.97
N ASN A 19 -3.11 -7.54 -10.10
CA ASN A 19 -2.49 -6.33 -10.65
C ASN A 19 -3.53 -5.43 -11.33
N VAL A 20 -4.34 -4.73 -10.54
CA VAL A 20 -5.38 -3.81 -11.03
C VAL A 20 -5.32 -2.46 -10.32
N GLY A 21 -5.44 -1.38 -11.09
CA GLY A 21 -5.37 -0.01 -10.57
C GLY A 21 -4.12 0.22 -9.73
N SER A 22 -4.29 0.85 -8.56
CA SER A 22 -3.20 1.16 -7.63
C SER A 22 -2.92 0.05 -6.62
N ALA A 23 -3.32 -1.20 -6.88
CA ALA A 23 -3.09 -2.31 -5.93
C ALA A 23 -1.60 -2.59 -5.70
N SER A 24 -0.78 -2.50 -6.75
CA SER A 24 0.67 -2.67 -6.70
C SER A 24 1.42 -1.50 -6.04
N GLU A 25 0.76 -0.36 -5.81
CA GLU A 25 1.31 0.74 -5.00
C GLU A 25 1.22 0.42 -3.50
N VAL A 26 0.21 -0.37 -3.09
CA VAL A 26 0.00 -0.77 -1.69
C VAL A 26 0.68 -2.10 -1.37
N VAL A 27 0.58 -3.07 -2.28
CA VAL A 27 1.12 -4.43 -2.11
C VAL A 27 2.35 -4.59 -3.00
N VAL A 28 3.52 -4.76 -2.37
CA VAL A 28 4.79 -5.06 -3.02
C VAL A 28 4.92 -6.57 -3.10
N ASP A 29 4.86 -7.11 -4.32
CA ASP A 29 4.88 -8.56 -4.57
C ASP A 29 6.12 -9.22 -3.96
N GLY A 30 5.90 -10.31 -3.22
CA GLY A 30 6.93 -11.07 -2.52
C GLY A 30 7.44 -10.43 -1.23
N VAL A 31 7.06 -9.18 -0.93
CA VAL A 31 7.57 -8.43 0.23
C VAL A 31 6.47 -8.16 1.24
N THR A 32 5.38 -7.49 0.84
CA THR A 32 4.25 -7.14 1.73
C THR A 32 3.02 -8.01 1.49
N GLY A 33 3.11 -8.93 0.54
CA GLY A 33 2.02 -9.78 0.09
C GLY A 33 2.33 -10.35 -1.29
N ARG A 34 1.29 -10.69 -2.05
CA ARG A 34 1.43 -11.19 -3.42
C ARG A 34 0.53 -10.44 -4.38
N VAL A 35 1.05 -10.13 -5.55
CA VAL A 35 0.29 -9.58 -6.68
C VAL A 35 0.26 -10.62 -7.78
N VAL A 36 -0.91 -11.20 -8.01
CA VAL A 36 -1.06 -12.37 -8.90
C VAL A 36 -1.98 -12.08 -10.08
N GLU A 37 -1.99 -12.99 -11.05
CA GLU A 37 -2.99 -12.96 -12.11
C GLU A 37 -4.40 -13.17 -11.54
N ALA A 38 -5.42 -12.59 -12.19
CA ALA A 38 -6.83 -12.77 -11.84
C ALA A 38 -7.36 -14.16 -12.26
N LYS A 39 -6.69 -15.22 -11.81
CA LYS A 39 -7.03 -16.62 -12.02
C LYS A 39 -7.12 -17.33 -10.67
N VAL A 40 -8.13 -18.19 -10.52
CA VAL A 40 -8.40 -18.91 -9.27
C VAL A 40 -7.15 -19.66 -8.77
N GLY A 41 -6.45 -20.35 -9.67
CA GLY A 41 -5.23 -21.11 -9.31
C GLY A 41 -4.11 -20.21 -8.78
N SER A 42 -3.90 -19.04 -9.38
CA SER A 42 -2.86 -18.10 -8.95
C SER A 42 -3.14 -17.53 -7.56
N VAL A 43 -4.39 -17.16 -7.29
CA VAL A 43 -4.83 -16.68 -5.97
C VAL A 43 -4.73 -17.79 -4.92
N ALA A 44 -5.22 -18.99 -5.23
CA ALA A 44 -5.18 -20.13 -4.30
C ALA A 44 -3.75 -20.51 -3.93
N ASN A 45 -2.84 -20.59 -4.90
CA ASN A 45 -1.44 -20.94 -4.65
C ASN A 45 -0.75 -19.92 -3.73
N ALA A 46 -0.96 -18.62 -3.98
CA ALA A 46 -0.39 -17.56 -3.15
C ALA A 46 -0.96 -17.56 -1.72
N LEU A 47 -2.26 -17.84 -1.57
CA LEU A 47 -2.86 -18.00 -0.24
C LEU A 47 -2.27 -19.20 0.50
N VAL A 48 -2.15 -20.35 -0.16
CA VAL A 48 -1.56 -21.57 0.45
C VAL A 48 -0.12 -21.29 0.88
N GLU A 49 0.70 -20.67 0.03
CA GLU A 49 2.08 -20.29 0.36
C GLU A 49 2.16 -19.47 1.65
N ILE A 50 1.39 -18.38 1.76
CA ILE A 50 1.40 -17.50 2.93
C ILE A 50 0.79 -18.19 4.16
N LEU A 51 -0.25 -18.99 4.00
CA LEU A 51 -0.92 -19.65 5.13
C LEU A 51 -0.09 -20.82 5.68
N SER A 52 0.62 -21.54 4.83
CA SER A 52 1.45 -22.69 5.21
C SER A 52 2.76 -22.31 5.89
N ASP A 53 3.29 -21.10 5.67
CA ASP A 53 4.51 -20.62 6.33
C ASP A 53 4.21 -19.46 7.30
N LYS A 54 4.28 -19.76 8.61
CA LYS A 54 4.05 -18.76 9.67
C LYS A 54 5.14 -17.68 9.71
N HIS A 55 6.39 -18.01 9.41
CA HIS A 55 7.49 -17.05 9.41
C HIS A 55 7.37 -16.09 8.23
N LEU A 56 7.10 -16.63 7.04
CA LEU A 56 6.81 -15.83 5.85
C LEU A 56 5.65 -14.87 6.11
N ARG A 57 4.52 -15.37 6.60
CA ARG A 57 3.33 -14.55 6.90
C ARG A 57 3.62 -13.42 7.87
N ALA A 58 4.34 -13.71 8.97
CA ALA A 58 4.71 -12.69 9.94
C ALA A 58 5.66 -11.64 9.34
N SER A 59 6.66 -12.08 8.58
CA SER A 59 7.63 -11.19 7.94
C SER A 59 6.98 -10.27 6.90
N MET A 60 6.07 -10.80 6.08
CA MET A 60 5.34 -10.00 5.09
C MET A 60 4.37 -9.03 5.76
N GLY A 61 3.72 -9.44 6.85
CA GLY A 61 2.83 -8.57 7.62
C GLY A 61 3.56 -7.37 8.21
N GLU A 62 4.72 -7.60 8.84
CA GLU A 62 5.55 -6.51 9.38
C GLU A 62 6.06 -5.58 8.26
N ALA A 63 6.49 -6.15 7.13
CA ALA A 63 6.89 -5.37 5.97
C ALA A 63 5.72 -4.54 5.41
N ALA A 64 4.50 -5.10 5.37
CA ALA A 64 3.30 -4.41 4.91
C ALA A 64 2.97 -3.20 5.78
N LYS A 65 3.03 -3.38 7.10
CA LYS A 65 2.82 -2.31 8.06
C LYS A 65 3.82 -1.19 7.88
N LYS A 66 5.11 -1.53 7.88
CA LYS A 66 6.19 -0.54 7.70
C LYS A 66 6.07 0.21 6.37
N HIS A 67 5.78 -0.48 5.27
CA HIS A 67 5.57 0.15 3.95
C HIS A 67 4.39 1.12 3.98
N SER A 68 3.26 0.70 4.55
CA SER A 68 2.05 1.52 4.56
C SER A 68 2.13 2.69 5.53
N GLU A 69 2.79 2.55 6.68
CA GLU A 69 3.08 3.68 7.58
C GLU A 69 3.92 4.75 6.87
N GLN A 70 4.89 4.35 6.05
CA GLN A 70 5.76 5.28 5.32
C GLN A 70 5.10 5.90 4.09
N ALA A 71 4.23 5.17 3.39
CA ALA A 71 3.61 5.61 2.15
C ALA A 71 2.25 6.29 2.35
N PHE A 72 1.46 5.82 3.33
CA PHE A 72 0.05 6.18 3.53
C PHE A 72 -0.27 6.58 4.97
N GLY A 73 0.73 6.70 5.84
CA GLY A 73 0.55 7.13 7.23
C GLY A 73 -0.03 8.54 7.33
N VAL A 74 -0.84 8.76 8.39
CA VAL A 74 -1.53 10.03 8.62
C VAL A 74 -0.56 11.20 8.72
N ASP A 75 0.53 11.04 9.48
CA ASP A 75 1.52 12.10 9.70
C ASP A 75 2.15 12.58 8.38
N ARG A 76 2.49 11.64 7.50
CA ARG A 76 2.98 11.95 6.15
C ARG A 76 1.91 12.69 5.35
N LEU A 77 0.68 12.17 5.33
CA LEU A 77 -0.39 12.74 4.52
C LEU A 77 -0.66 14.19 4.93
N VAL A 78 -0.71 14.46 6.23
CA VAL A 78 -0.88 15.81 6.77
C VAL A 78 0.30 16.70 6.36
N GLY A 79 1.54 16.25 6.57
CA GLY A 79 2.73 17.03 6.21
C GLY A 79 2.82 17.36 4.71
N ASP A 80 2.51 16.40 3.85
CA ASP A 80 2.49 16.58 2.39
C ASP A 80 1.42 17.61 1.97
N HIS A 81 0.24 17.60 2.61
CA HIS A 81 -0.82 18.58 2.37
C HIS A 81 -0.47 19.97 2.88
N GLU A 82 0.08 20.08 4.10
CA GLU A 82 0.54 21.35 4.66
C GLU A 82 1.61 21.99 3.78
N ALA A 83 2.61 21.22 3.35
CA ALA A 83 3.66 21.69 2.45
C ALA A 83 3.08 22.19 1.12
N LEU A 84 2.10 21.46 0.56
CA LEU A 84 1.40 21.87 -0.65
C LEU A 84 0.67 23.20 -0.45
N TYR A 85 -0.09 23.36 0.64
CA TYR A 85 -0.83 24.58 0.92
C TYR A 85 0.11 25.77 1.15
N HIS A 86 1.18 25.58 1.92
CA HIS A 86 2.21 26.62 2.11
C HIS A 86 2.85 27.03 0.79
N ARG A 87 3.18 26.07 -0.09
CA ARG A 87 3.72 26.38 -1.42
C ARG A 87 2.74 27.21 -2.24
N LEU A 88 1.47 26.81 -2.31
CA LEU A 88 0.46 27.49 -3.11
C LEU A 88 0.10 28.90 -2.59
N LEU A 89 0.17 29.12 -1.28
CA LEU A 89 -0.02 30.46 -0.70
C LEU A 89 1.17 31.39 -0.99
N ASN A 90 2.38 30.84 -1.10
CA ASN A 90 3.60 31.59 -1.39
C ASN A 90 3.81 31.84 -2.90
N GLU A 91 3.23 31.00 -3.75
CA GLU A 91 3.17 31.22 -5.20
C GLU A 91 2.09 32.27 -5.51
N ARG A 92 2.50 33.54 -5.76
CA ARG A 92 1.56 34.58 -6.23
C ARG A 92 0.76 34.04 -7.43
N PRO A 93 -0.58 34.20 -7.46
CA PRO A 93 -1.35 33.78 -8.61
C PRO A 93 -0.78 34.45 -9.85
N ARG A 94 -0.33 33.63 -10.82
CA ARG A 94 -0.02 34.13 -12.17
C ARG A 94 -1.31 34.74 -12.69
N GLY A 95 -1.40 36.07 -12.62
CA GLY A 95 -2.60 36.80 -13.00
C GLY A 95 -3.07 36.35 -14.37
N ARG A 96 -4.35 35.98 -14.46
CA ARG A 96 -5.10 35.97 -15.72
C ARG A 96 -4.97 37.36 -16.32
N ARG A 97 -4.14 37.49 -17.35
CA ARG A 97 -4.25 38.56 -18.35
C ARG A 97 -5.27 38.14 -19.39
#